data_AF-X1JXN7-F1
#
_entry.id   AF-X1JXN7-F1
#
_cell.length_a   1.000
_cell.length_b   1.000
_cell.length_c   1.000
_cell.angle_alpha   90.00
_cell.angle_beta   90.00
_cell.angle_gamma   90.00
#
_symmetry.space_group_name_H-M   'P 1'
#
loop_
_entity.id
_entity.type
_entity.pdbx_description
1 polymer ?
#
loop_
_entity_poly.entity_id
_entity_poly.type
_entity_poly.pdbx_seq_one_letter_code
_entity_poly.pdbx_strand_id
1 'polypeptide(L)'
;PTLDLINFSLKECLSPGKILSLLTQQGGFYSYFKSRDLKYIEKLYYRDLNAELIVKAYVYNIVKNICSFLPIFKGKIDAVIFTGGVCYSQLIRKLLMEQISFLGKIIWYPGEFEMESLSQNVILALKGEIPINEY
;
A
#
# COMPACT_ATOMS: atom_id res chain seq x y z
N PRO A 1 -15.98 -10.90 6.10
CA PRO A 1 -14.59 -10.80 6.58
C PRO A 1 -14.47 -10.53 8.09
N THR A 2 -15.11 -9.49 8.64
CA THR A 2 -14.97 -9.16 10.07
C THR A 2 -15.54 -10.25 10.99
N LEU A 3 -16.72 -10.78 10.67
CA LEU A 3 -17.33 -11.86 11.45
C LEU A 3 -16.49 -13.15 11.38
N ASP A 4 -15.95 -13.48 10.21
CA ASP A 4 -15.08 -14.65 10.01
C ASP A 4 -13.80 -14.55 10.84
N LEU A 5 -13.20 -13.36 10.91
CA LEU A 5 -12.04 -13.09 11.75
C LEU A 5 -12.35 -13.22 13.23
N ILE A 6 -13.51 -12.71 13.67
CA ILE A 6 -13.98 -12.85 15.06
C ILE A 6 -14.17 -14.33 15.39
N ASN A 7 -14.92 -15.07 14.56
CA ASN A 7 -15.17 -16.49 14.76
C ASN A 7 -13.88 -17.30 14.77
N PHE A 8 -12.94 -17.01 13.88
CA PHE A 8 -11.61 -17.64 13.88
C PHE A 8 -10.85 -17.34 15.17
N SER A 9 -10.84 -16.08 15.62
CA SER A 9 -10.14 -15.69 16.84
C SER A 9 -10.69 -16.36 18.10
N LEU A 10 -12.02 -16.53 18.16
CA LEU A 10 -12.71 -17.22 19.25
C LEU A 10 -12.45 -18.73 19.20
N LYS A 11 -12.52 -19.33 18.01
CA LYS A 11 -12.28 -20.76 17.81
C LYS A 11 -10.84 -21.16 18.18
N GLU A 12 -9.87 -20.36 17.77
CA GLU A 12 -8.45 -20.61 18.01
C GLU A 12 -7.95 -20.03 19.34
N CYS A 13 -8.84 -19.47 20.17
CA CYS A 13 -8.52 -18.86 21.47
C CYS A 13 -7.35 -17.86 21.40
N LEU A 14 -7.31 -17.02 20.37
CA LEU A 14 -6.19 -16.11 20.12
C LEU A 14 -6.18 -14.95 21.12
N SER A 15 -5.01 -14.63 21.66
CA SER A 15 -4.82 -13.41 22.45
C SER A 15 -4.89 -12.16 21.56
N PRO A 16 -5.27 -10.99 22.11
CA PRO A 16 -5.27 -9.73 21.36
C PRO A 16 -3.93 -9.42 20.69
N GLY A 17 -2.81 -9.71 21.37
CA GLY A 17 -1.47 -9.54 20.80
C GLY A 17 -1.20 -10.47 19.61
N LYS A 18 -1.70 -11.71 19.65
CA LYS A 18 -1.57 -12.64 18.52
C LYS A 18 -2.42 -12.19 17.33
N ILE A 19 -3.64 -11.71 17.58
CA ILE A 19 -4.51 -11.12 16.54
C ILE A 19 -3.82 -9.92 15.91
N LEU A 20 -3.28 -9.00 16.72
CA LEU A 20 -2.55 -7.84 16.23
C LEU A 20 -1.36 -8.25 15.35
N SER A 21 -0.55 -9.22 15.78
CA SER A 21 0.57 -9.74 14.98
C SER A 21 0.10 -10.35 13.65
N LEU A 22 -1.01 -11.11 13.64
CA LEU A 22 -1.56 -11.67 12.41
C LEU A 22 -1.99 -10.58 11.42
N LEU A 23 -2.63 -9.51 11.91
CA LEU A 23 -3.15 -8.43 11.06
C LEU A 23 -2.07 -7.49 10.56
N THR A 24 -1.07 -7.19 11.39
CA THR A 24 -0.06 -6.16 11.09
C THR A 24 1.24 -6.71 10.54
N GLN A 25 1.64 -7.90 10.99
CA GLN A 25 2.93 -8.49 10.63
C GLN A 25 2.72 -9.68 9.70
N GLN A 26 1.83 -10.61 10.00
CA GLN A 26 1.80 -11.90 9.30
C GLN A 26 0.82 -11.97 8.13
N GLY A 27 0.16 -10.86 7.79
CA GLY A 27 -0.78 -10.76 6.68
C GLY A 27 -0.13 -10.43 5.33
N GLY A 28 -0.97 -10.13 4.34
CA GLY A 28 -0.55 -9.70 3.00
C GLY A 28 0.33 -10.73 2.29
N PHE A 29 1.30 -10.28 1.49
CA PHE A 29 2.21 -11.18 0.78
C PHE A 29 2.99 -12.15 1.70
N TYR A 30 3.24 -11.74 2.94
CA TYR A 30 3.94 -12.60 3.88
C TYR A 30 3.14 -13.86 4.23
N SER A 31 1.81 -13.79 4.35
CA SER A 31 1.00 -14.97 4.68
C SER A 31 1.11 -16.05 3.61
N TYR A 32 1.14 -15.64 2.33
CA TYR A 32 1.17 -16.51 1.16
C TYR A 32 2.59 -16.98 0.80
N PHE A 33 3.57 -16.08 0.78
CA PHE A 33 4.90 -16.35 0.22
C PHE A 33 6.00 -16.47 1.28
N LYS A 34 5.68 -16.23 2.57
CA LYS A 34 6.65 -16.11 3.67
C LYS A 34 7.75 -15.08 3.40
N SER A 35 7.49 -14.13 2.52
CA SER A 35 8.40 -13.07 2.11
C SER A 35 7.62 -11.78 1.83
N ARG A 36 8.29 -10.64 2.02
CA ARG A 36 7.82 -9.31 1.61
C ARG A 36 8.69 -8.72 0.49
N ASP A 37 9.73 -9.44 0.07
CA ASP A 37 10.60 -9.00 -1.00
C ASP A 37 9.85 -9.09 -2.34
N LEU A 38 9.51 -7.92 -2.88
CA LEU A 38 8.81 -7.80 -4.15
C LEU A 38 9.62 -8.42 -5.31
N LYS A 39 10.95 -8.36 -5.28
CA LYS A 39 11.77 -8.97 -6.34
C LYS A 39 11.63 -10.49 -6.35
N TYR A 40 11.51 -11.10 -5.18
CA TYR A 40 11.24 -12.53 -5.05
C TYR A 40 9.82 -12.86 -5.53
N ILE A 41 8.82 -12.10 -5.08
CA ILE A 41 7.41 -12.31 -5.44
C ILE A 41 7.18 -12.13 -6.95
N GLU A 42 7.82 -11.15 -7.58
CA GLU A 42 7.78 -10.93 -9.03
C GLU A 42 8.34 -12.12 -9.81
N LYS A 43 9.38 -12.80 -9.31
CA LYS A 43 9.89 -14.01 -9.95
C LYS A 43 8.88 -15.17 -9.87
N LEU A 44 8.16 -15.27 -8.76
CA LEU A 44 7.10 -16.28 -8.59
C LEU A 44 5.90 -16.00 -9.49
N TYR A 45 5.53 -14.72 -9.66
CA TYR A 45 4.41 -14.30 -10.50
C TYR A 45 4.43 -14.95 -11.89
N TYR A 46 5.59 -15.03 -12.54
CA TYR A 46 5.72 -15.59 -13.89
C TYR A 46 5.82 -17.12 -13.93
N ARG A 47 5.88 -17.80 -12.77
CA ARG A 47 6.15 -19.24 -12.66
C ARG A 47 5.02 -20.02 -11.99
N ASP A 48 4.18 -19.35 -11.23
CA ASP A 48 3.10 -19.96 -10.45
C ASP A 48 1.81 -19.17 -10.63
N LEU A 49 0.77 -19.85 -11.13
CA LEU A 49 -0.56 -19.28 -11.33
C LEU A 49 -1.20 -18.78 -10.03
N ASN A 50 -0.90 -19.42 -8.89
CA ASN A 50 -1.38 -18.94 -7.59
C ASN A 50 -0.69 -17.63 -7.21
N ALA A 51 0.61 -17.52 -7.44
CA ALA A 51 1.35 -16.28 -7.20
C ALA A 51 0.84 -15.15 -8.11
N GLU A 52 0.57 -15.46 -9.38
CA GLU A 52 -0.06 -14.53 -10.33
C GLU A 52 -1.40 -14.00 -9.79
N LEU A 53 -2.28 -14.91 -9.36
CA LEU A 53 -3.59 -14.55 -8.79
C LEU A 53 -3.46 -13.65 -7.56
N ILE A 54 -2.55 -13.98 -6.64
CA ILE A 54 -2.36 -13.22 -5.40
C ILE A 54 -1.82 -11.81 -5.68
N VAL A 55 -0.86 -11.67 -6.60
CA VAL A 55 -0.34 -10.35 -7.00
C VAL A 55 -1.41 -9.53 -7.71
N LYS A 56 -2.20 -10.13 -8.61
CA LYS A 56 -3.34 -9.45 -9.24
C LYS A 56 -4.38 -9.00 -8.21
N ALA A 57 -4.68 -9.84 -7.22
CA ALA A 57 -5.59 -9.48 -6.12
C ALA A 57 -5.05 -8.33 -5.26
N TYR A 58 -3.73 -8.30 -5.00
CA TYR A 58 -3.08 -7.17 -4.33
C TYR A 58 -3.24 -5.87 -5.12
N VAL A 59 -2.96 -5.89 -6.42
CA VAL A 59 -3.13 -4.71 -7.30
C VAL A 59 -4.60 -4.28 -7.35
N TYR A 60 -5.53 -5.22 -7.51
CA TYR A 60 -6.96 -4.95 -7.52
C TYR A 60 -7.41 -4.24 -6.24
N ASN A 61 -6.92 -4.66 -5.08
CA ASN A 61 -7.23 -3.98 -3.82
C ASN A 61 -6.73 -2.53 -3.80
N ILE A 62 -5.54 -2.26 -4.33
CA ILE A 62 -5.04 -0.87 -4.45
C ILE A 62 -5.98 -0.05 -5.35
N VAL A 63 -6.31 -0.57 -6.52
CA VAL A 63 -7.21 0.09 -7.49
C VAL A 63 -8.57 0.37 -6.87
N LYS A 64 -9.17 -0.63 -6.20
CA LYS A 64 -10.45 -0.50 -5.52
C LYS A 64 -10.41 0.63 -4.48
N ASN A 65 -9.34 0.73 -3.69
CA ASN A 65 -9.18 1.79 -2.71
C ASN A 65 -9.06 3.16 -3.39
N ILE A 66 -8.25 3.30 -4.44
CA ILE A 66 -8.14 4.56 -5.21
C ILE A 66 -9.51 4.98 -5.74
N CYS A 67 -10.22 4.07 -6.40
CA CYS A 67 -11.54 4.35 -6.97
C CYS A 67 -12.59 4.69 -5.89
N SER A 68 -12.44 4.21 -4.66
CA SER A 68 -13.36 4.53 -3.57
C SER A 68 -13.35 6.02 -3.19
N PHE A 69 -12.30 6.75 -3.53
CA PHE A 69 -12.19 8.20 -3.30
C PHE A 69 -12.83 9.05 -4.42
N LEU A 70 -13.17 8.46 -5.58
CA LEU A 70 -13.74 9.20 -6.71
C LEU A 70 -14.97 10.07 -6.37
N PRO A 71 -15.92 9.62 -5.52
CA PRO A 71 -17.08 10.43 -5.17
C PRO A 71 -16.72 11.73 -4.45
N ILE A 72 -15.66 11.74 -3.63
CA ILE A 72 -15.19 12.93 -2.91
C ILE A 72 -14.81 14.02 -3.91
N PHE A 73 -14.16 13.63 -5.00
CA PHE A 73 -13.71 14.52 -6.06
C PHE A 73 -14.76 14.72 -7.17
N LYS A 74 -15.97 14.15 -7.02
CA LYS A 74 -17.01 14.13 -8.07
C LYS A 74 -16.48 13.63 -9.42
N GLY A 75 -15.57 12.66 -9.38
CA GLY A 75 -14.89 12.10 -10.55
C GLY A 75 -13.87 13.02 -11.22
N LYS A 76 -13.60 14.22 -10.68
CA LYS A 76 -12.62 15.17 -11.23
C LYS A 76 -11.29 15.02 -10.50
N ILE A 77 -10.38 14.24 -11.06
CA ILE A 77 -9.04 14.05 -10.51
C ILE A 77 -8.01 14.70 -11.43
N ASP A 78 -7.11 15.51 -10.87
CA ASP A 78 -5.97 16.07 -11.60
C ASP A 78 -4.86 15.02 -11.79
N ALA A 79 -4.53 14.29 -10.73
CA ALA A 79 -3.55 13.22 -10.77
C ALA A 79 -3.73 12.18 -9.65
N VAL A 80 -3.27 10.96 -9.91
CA VAL A 80 -3.02 9.94 -8.88
C VAL A 80 -1.52 9.83 -8.70
N ILE A 81 -1.05 10.02 -7.46
CA ILE A 81 0.38 9.99 -7.11
C ILE A 81 0.67 8.71 -6.34
N PHE A 82 1.67 7.96 -6.80
CA PHE A 82 2.16 6.77 -6.13
C PHE A 82 3.54 7.02 -5.52
N THR A 83 3.69 6.64 -4.25
CA THR A 83 4.92 6.75 -3.46
C THR A 83 5.25 5.44 -2.73
N GLY A 84 6.38 5.38 -2.02
CA GLY A 84 6.83 4.21 -1.26
C GLY A 84 7.58 3.16 -2.09
N GLY A 85 8.15 2.17 -1.41
CA GLY A 85 9.05 1.18 -2.02
C GLY A 85 8.41 0.30 -3.12
N VAL A 86 7.10 0.03 -3.02
CA VAL A 86 6.34 -0.77 -4.03
C VAL A 86 6.42 -0.13 -5.41
N CYS A 87 6.54 1.20 -5.47
CA CYS A 87 6.65 1.92 -6.72
C CYS A 87 7.93 1.58 -7.49
N TYR A 88 8.94 0.92 -6.94
CA TYR A 88 10.07 0.46 -7.76
C TYR A 88 9.74 -0.73 -8.65
N SER A 89 8.64 -1.45 -8.39
CA SER A 89 8.20 -2.60 -9.17
C SER A 89 7.61 -2.21 -10.52
N GLN A 90 8.27 -2.59 -11.62
CA GLN A 90 7.72 -2.39 -12.97
C GLN A 90 6.47 -3.24 -13.22
N LEU A 91 6.43 -4.46 -12.67
CA LEU A 91 5.26 -5.34 -12.78
C LEU A 91 4.03 -4.69 -12.15
N ILE A 92 4.15 -4.23 -10.89
CA ILE A 92 3.03 -3.62 -10.17
C ILE A 92 2.60 -2.32 -10.86
N ARG A 93 3.54 -1.49 -11.31
CA ARG A 93 3.22 -0.28 -12.10
C ARG A 93 2.39 -0.63 -13.34
N LYS A 94 2.81 -1.64 -14.11
CA LYS A 94 2.10 -2.07 -15.32
C LYS A 94 0.67 -2.49 -14.99
N LEU A 95 0.49 -3.38 -14.02
CA LEU A 95 -0.83 -3.88 -13.62
C LEU A 95 -1.75 -2.77 -13.06
N LEU A 96 -1.18 -1.77 -12.38
CA LEU A 96 -1.92 -0.58 -11.94
C LEU A 96 -2.35 0.24 -13.15
N MET A 97 -1.40 0.62 -14.02
CA MET A 97 -1.69 1.45 -15.21
C MET A 97 -2.77 0.85 -16.10
N GLU A 98 -2.79 -0.47 -16.28
CA GLU A 98 -3.83 -1.18 -17.04
C GLU A 98 -5.24 -0.92 -16.48
N GLN A 99 -5.37 -0.71 -15.17
CA GLN A 99 -6.66 -0.56 -14.50
C GLN A 99 -7.07 0.89 -14.22
N ILE A 100 -6.12 1.81 -14.02
CA ILE A 100 -6.43 3.19 -13.56
C ILE A 100 -5.97 4.29 -14.51
N SER A 101 -5.40 3.95 -15.67
CA SER A 101 -5.02 4.96 -16.68
C SER A 101 -6.17 5.88 -17.11
N PHE A 102 -7.42 5.40 -17.01
CA PHE A 102 -8.62 6.20 -17.31
C PHE A 102 -8.89 7.31 -16.28
N LEU A 103 -8.27 7.28 -15.10
CA LEU A 103 -8.45 8.28 -14.05
C LEU A 103 -7.72 9.60 -14.31
N GLY A 104 -6.86 9.65 -15.34
CA GLY A 104 -6.10 10.84 -15.70
C GLY A 104 -4.59 10.66 -15.50
N LYS A 105 -3.92 11.70 -15.02
CA LYS A 105 -2.45 11.72 -14.90
C LYS A 105 -1.99 10.81 -13.76
N ILE A 106 -1.15 9.83 -14.08
CA ILE A 106 -0.52 8.96 -13.07
C ILE A 106 0.93 9.37 -12.88
N ILE A 107 1.33 9.68 -11.65
CA ILE A 107 2.68 10.15 -11.32
C ILE A 107 3.33 9.19 -10.33
N TRP A 108 4.58 8.82 -10.60
CA TRP A 108 5.36 7.92 -9.77
C TRP A 108 6.49 8.67 -9.08
N TYR A 109 6.44 8.76 -7.75
CA TYR A 109 7.49 9.29 -6.90
C TYR A 109 7.99 8.18 -5.95
N PRO A 110 8.74 7.18 -6.46
CA PRO A 110 9.19 6.06 -5.64
C PRO A 110 10.16 6.50 -4.54
N GLY A 111 10.02 5.90 -3.36
CA GLY A 111 10.75 6.29 -2.14
C GLY A 111 9.80 6.88 -1.09
N GLU A 112 10.31 7.12 0.12
CA GLU A 112 9.50 7.63 1.24
C GLU A 112 9.93 9.05 1.65
N PHE A 113 11.16 9.45 1.29
CA PHE A 113 11.73 10.80 1.52
C PHE A 113 11.58 11.29 2.98
N GLU A 114 11.56 10.37 3.95
CA GLU A 114 11.27 10.68 5.35
C GLU A 114 12.35 11.58 5.97
N MET A 115 13.63 11.27 5.74
CA MET A 115 14.75 12.01 6.31
C MET A 115 14.87 13.41 5.68
N GLU A 116 14.66 13.51 4.38
CA GLU A 116 14.61 14.77 3.65
C GLU A 116 13.43 15.62 4.13
N SER A 117 12.24 15.02 4.27
CA SER A 117 11.05 15.71 4.78
C SER A 117 11.27 16.21 6.22
N LEU A 118 11.84 15.37 7.09
CA LEU A 118 12.14 15.74 8.47
C LEU A 118 13.11 16.93 8.54
N SER A 119 14.23 16.85 7.82
CA SER A 119 15.24 17.92 7.81
C SER A 119 14.71 19.23 7.21
N GLN A 120 13.95 19.16 6.12
CA GLN A 120 13.35 20.33 5.47
C GLN A 120 12.35 21.03 6.40
N ASN A 121 11.47 20.28 7.07
CA ASN A 121 10.51 20.86 8.00
C ASN A 121 11.20 21.55 9.18
N VAL A 122 12.29 20.98 9.72
CA VAL A 122 13.09 21.63 10.76
C VAL A 122 13.69 22.96 10.27
N ILE A 123 14.25 22.98 9.06
CA ILE A 123 14.82 24.22 8.48
C ILE A 123 13.74 25.29 8.29
N LEU A 124 12.56 24.92 7.77
CA LEU A 124 11.45 25.85 7.57
C LEU A 124 10.96 26.43 8.90
N ALA A 125 10.88 25.60 9.94
CA ALA A 125 10.49 26.04 11.29
C ALA A 125 11.52 27.01 11.88
N LEU A 126 12.82 26.71 11.76
CA LEU A 126 13.90 27.60 12.23
C LEU A 126 13.95 28.94 11.50
N LYS A 127 13.47 28.99 10.25
CA LYS A 127 13.33 30.23 9.48
C LYS A 127 12.02 31.00 9.76
N GLY A 128 11.10 30.42 10.52
CA GLY A 128 9.78 31.00 10.76
C GLY A 128 8.82 30.93 9.58
N GLU A 129 9.09 30.07 8.58
CA GLU A 129 8.23 29.87 7.42
C GLU A 129 7.03 28.95 7.72
N ILE A 130 7.16 28.08 8.73
CA ILE A 130 6.09 27.24 9.27
C ILE A 130 6.02 27.38 10.80
N PRO A 131 4.82 27.27 11.41
CA PRO A 131 4.66 27.38 12.86
C PRO A 131 5.22 26.14 13.58
N ILE A 132 5.79 26.35 14.77
CA ILE A 132 6.14 25.28 15.71
C ILE A 132 4.93 25.05 16.61
N ASN A 133 4.41 23.81 16.63
CA ASN A 133 3.29 23.42 17.47
C ASN A 133 3.79 22.78 18.77
N GLU A 134 3.17 23.12 19.90
CA GLU A 134 3.30 22.40 21.17
C GLU A 134 2.16 21.37 21.27
N TYR A 135 2.47 20.13 21.64
CA TYR A 135 1.54 18.99 21.70
C TYR A 135 1.35 18.48 23.12
#